data_AF-A0A7X7GAJ9-F1
#
_entry.id   AF-A0A7X7GAJ9-F1
#
_cell.length_a   1.000
_cell.length_b   1.000
_cell.length_c   1.000
_cell.angle_alpha   90.00
_cell.angle_beta   90.00
_cell.angle_gamma   90.00
#
_symmetry.space_group_name_H-M   'P 1'
#
loop_
_entity.id
_entity.type
_entity.pdbx_description
1 polymer ?
#
loop_
_entity_poly.entity_id
_entity_poly.type
_entity_poly.pdbx_seq_one_letter_code
_entity_poly.pdbx_strand_id
1 'polypeptide(L)'
;KVEATRVEQRTDFDKLVVDVETKPAIAPRDALASAGKTLVELFGLARELNVEAEGIEIGPSPTDAALAADLALPIEELQLTIRSYNCLKREGIHTVGELVARSEADLLDIRNFGAKSIAEVKEKLAGMGLSLKDSPLEFDAGGYYDGADYGTDELA
;
A
#
# COMPACT_ATOMS: atom_id res chain seq x y z
N LYS A 1 26.95 -11.32 -9.80
CA LYS A 1 27.57 -10.89 -11.08
C LYS A 1 27.02 -9.52 -11.47
N VAL A 2 27.82 -8.62 -12.02
CA VAL A 2 27.35 -7.31 -12.52
C VAL A 2 27.54 -7.26 -14.04
N GLU A 3 26.54 -6.80 -14.77
CA GLU A 3 26.53 -6.69 -16.23
C GLU A 3 26.00 -5.32 -16.63
N ALA A 4 26.57 -4.68 -17.66
CA ALA A 4 26.04 -3.41 -18.16
C ALA A 4 24.63 -3.62 -18.75
N THR A 5 23.69 -2.73 -18.44
CA THR A 5 22.31 -2.83 -18.92
C THR A 5 21.84 -1.50 -19.49
N ARG A 6 21.05 -1.57 -20.56
CA ARG A 6 20.38 -0.41 -21.14
C ARG A 6 18.94 -0.37 -20.65
N VAL A 7 18.54 0.76 -20.08
CA VAL A 7 17.16 1.04 -19.69
C VAL A 7 16.66 2.18 -20.58
N GLU A 8 15.81 1.84 -21.55
CA GLU A 8 15.28 2.78 -22.54
C GLU A 8 16.37 3.52 -23.34
N GLN A 9 16.49 4.84 -23.18
CA GLN A 9 17.52 5.66 -23.84
C GLN A 9 18.81 5.81 -23.02
N ARG A 10 18.82 5.33 -21.77
CA ARG A 10 19.94 5.45 -20.85
C ARG A 10 20.79 4.19 -20.83
N THR A 11 22.10 4.36 -21.00
CA THR A 11 23.10 3.27 -21.11
C THR A 11 24.04 3.21 -19.92
N ASP A 12 23.81 4.03 -18.89
CA ASP A 12 24.65 4.20 -17.70
C ASP A 12 24.22 3.32 -16.51
N PHE A 13 23.43 2.27 -16.77
CA PHE A 13 22.95 1.37 -15.72
C PHE A 13 23.72 0.06 -15.66
N ASP A 14 23.85 -0.47 -14.44
CA ASP A 14 24.39 -1.79 -14.16
C ASP A 14 23.28 -2.73 -13.66
N LYS A 15 23.24 -3.95 -14.19
CA LYS A 15 22.38 -5.04 -13.73
C LYS A 15 23.17 -5.94 -12.78
N LEU A 16 22.71 -6.03 -11.55
CA LEU A 16 23.22 -6.98 -10.55
C LEU A 16 22.40 -8.27 -10.60
N VAL A 17 23.09 -9.40 -10.80
CA VAL A 17 22.53 -10.76 -10.71
C VAL A 17 23.05 -11.40 -9.43
N VAL A 18 22.15 -11.81 -8.54
CA VAL A 18 22.45 -12.46 -7.27
C VAL A 18 21.84 -13.85 -7.25
N ASP A 19 22.68 -14.88 -7.21
CA ASP A 19 22.24 -16.26 -7.02
C ASP A 19 22.14 -16.55 -5.52
N VAL A 20 20.95 -16.97 -5.06
CA VAL A 20 20.67 -17.18 -3.64
C VAL A 20 20.22 -18.63 -3.42
N GLU A 21 20.98 -19.37 -2.62
CA GLU A 21 20.65 -20.72 -2.19
C GLU A 21 20.30 -20.74 -0.70
N THR A 22 19.17 -21.34 -0.34
CA THR A 22 18.72 -21.44 1.05
C THR A 22 18.38 -22.87 1.43
N LYS A 23 18.39 -23.14 2.73
CA LYS A 23 17.81 -24.38 3.29
C LYS A 23 16.28 -24.27 3.31
N PRO A 24 15.52 -25.39 3.42
CA PRO A 24 14.06 -25.37 3.46
C PRO A 24 13.42 -24.53 4.57
N ALA A 25 14.19 -24.11 5.58
CA ALA A 25 13.71 -23.27 6.68
C ALA A 25 13.38 -21.82 6.26
N ILE A 26 13.85 -21.34 5.10
CA ILE A 26 13.58 -19.99 4.62
C ILE A 26 13.60 -19.95 3.09
N ALA A 27 12.64 -19.24 2.48
CA ALA A 27 12.65 -19.04 1.03
C ALA A 27 13.74 -18.02 0.65
N PRO A 28 14.39 -18.15 -0.53
CA PRO A 28 15.40 -17.19 -0.99
C PRO A 28 14.91 -15.74 -1.03
N ARG A 29 13.65 -15.53 -1.43
CA ARG A 29 13.00 -14.22 -1.43
C ARG A 29 12.97 -13.60 -0.02
N ASP A 30 12.55 -14.38 0.96
CA ASP A 30 12.40 -13.91 2.35
C ASP A 30 13.76 -13.65 2.99
N ALA A 31 14.76 -14.49 2.67
CA ALA A 31 16.14 -14.28 3.10
C ALA A 31 16.72 -12.96 2.57
N LEU A 32 16.51 -12.68 1.27
CA LEU A 32 16.96 -11.44 0.65
C LEU A 32 16.22 -10.22 1.21
N ALA A 33 14.90 -10.33 1.42
CA ALA A 33 14.10 -9.28 2.04
C ALA A 33 14.56 -8.95 3.47
N SER A 34 14.87 -9.98 4.26
CA SER A 34 15.41 -9.82 5.62
C SER A 34 16.77 -9.11 5.64
N ALA A 35 17.67 -9.49 4.71
CA ALA A 35 18.95 -8.81 4.54
C ALA A 35 18.77 -7.33 4.12
N GLY A 36 17.85 -7.06 3.19
CA GLY A 36 17.50 -5.70 2.77
C GLY A 36 17.00 -4.83 3.91
N LYS A 37 16.07 -5.35 4.73
CA LYS A 37 15.59 -4.65 5.93
C LYS A 37 16.74 -4.27 6.86
N THR A 38 17.62 -5.23 7.15
CA THR A 38 18.79 -5.01 8.01
C THR A 38 19.71 -3.91 7.44
N LEU A 39 19.95 -3.92 6.13
CA LEU A 39 20.78 -2.89 5.47
C LEU A 39 20.16 -1.49 5.58
N VAL A 40 18.85 -1.36 5.36
CA VAL A 40 18.15 -0.07 5.47
C VAL A 40 18.24 0.48 6.89
N GLU A 41 18.06 -0.36 7.91
CA GLU A 41 18.20 0.03 9.31
C GLU A 41 19.62 0.51 9.62
N LEU A 42 20.64 -0.21 9.17
CA LEU A 42 22.05 0.17 9.36
C LEU A 42 22.41 1.49 8.66
N PHE A 43 21.98 1.69 7.41
CA PHE A 43 22.20 2.96 6.71
C PHE A 43 21.38 4.11 7.30
N GLY A 44 20.24 3.82 7.93
CA GLY A 44 19.49 4.78 8.73
C GLY A 44 20.35 5.40 9.83
N LEU A 45 21.12 4.59 10.57
CA LEU A 45 22.07 5.07 11.58
C LEU A 45 23.18 5.94 10.98
N ALA A 46 23.65 5.62 9.78
CA ALA A 46 24.65 6.42 9.09
C ALA A 46 24.10 7.79 8.66
N ARG A 47 22.83 7.87 8.24
CA ARG A 47 22.13 9.12 7.93
C ARG A 47 22.06 10.05 9.15
N GLU A 48 21.88 9.50 10.35
CA GLU A 48 21.82 10.29 11.59
C GLU A 48 23.12 11.04 11.91
N LEU A 49 24.26 10.61 11.36
CA LEU A 49 25.54 11.32 11.53
C LEU A 49 25.52 12.71 10.89
N ASN A 50 24.77 12.89 9.80
CA ASN A 50 24.54 14.18 9.16
C ASN A 50 23.32 14.13 8.24
N VAL A 51 22.21 14.69 8.70
CA VAL A 51 20.95 14.73 7.94
C VAL A 51 20.98 15.72 6.77
N GLU A 52 21.95 16.63 6.73
CA GLU A 52 22.14 17.61 5.65
C GLU A 52 23.17 17.14 4.61
N ALA A 53 23.71 15.93 4.75
CA ALA A 53 24.68 15.40 3.79
C ALA A 53 24.04 15.26 2.40
N GLU A 54 24.70 15.84 1.38
CA GLU A 54 24.30 15.69 -0.02
C GLU A 54 24.46 14.22 -0.45
N GLY A 55 23.33 13.57 -0.72
CA GLY A 55 23.28 12.23 -1.29
C GLY A 55 23.19 12.26 -2.82
N ILE A 56 23.40 11.10 -3.44
CA ILE A 56 23.00 10.92 -4.83
C ILE A 56 21.47 10.85 -4.83
N GLU A 57 20.82 11.76 -5.56
CA GLU A 57 19.39 11.67 -5.87
C GLU A 57 19.18 10.42 -6.74
N ILE A 58 18.89 9.29 -6.10
CA ILE A 58 18.38 8.12 -6.80
C ILE A 58 16.95 8.49 -7.18
N GLY A 59 16.73 8.76 -8.47
CA GLY A 59 15.38 8.96 -9.01
C GLY A 59 14.46 7.80 -8.60
N PRO A 60 13.12 8.01 -8.62
CA PRO A 60 12.18 6.98 -8.21
C PRO A 60 12.50 5.67 -8.92
N SER A 61 12.46 4.55 -8.19
CA SER A 61 12.61 3.25 -8.84
C SER A 61 11.56 3.11 -9.95
N PRO A 62 11.77 2.30 -10.99
CA PRO A 62 10.76 2.12 -12.04
C PRO A 62 9.38 1.74 -11.49
N THR A 63 9.35 1.03 -10.36
CA THR A 63 8.12 0.70 -9.62
C THR A 63 7.52 1.90 -8.91
N ASP A 64 8.33 2.77 -8.29
CA ASP A 64 7.84 3.99 -7.65
C ASP A 64 7.34 5.00 -8.69
N ALA A 65 7.98 5.06 -9.86
CA ALA A 65 7.55 5.90 -10.97
C ALA A 65 6.20 5.43 -11.55
N ALA A 66 6.01 4.11 -11.70
CA ALA A 66 4.72 3.54 -12.11
C ALA A 66 3.62 3.81 -11.08
N LEU A 67 3.91 3.60 -9.79
CA LEU A 67 2.96 3.90 -8.72
C LEU A 67 2.62 5.40 -8.67
N ALA A 68 3.62 6.28 -8.83
CA ALA A 68 3.39 7.72 -8.87
C ALA A 68 2.52 8.13 -10.07
N ALA A 69 2.69 7.48 -11.23
CA ALA A 69 1.84 7.69 -12.39
C ALA A 69 0.40 7.22 -12.13
N ASP A 70 0.21 6.06 -11.52
CA ASP A 70 -1.11 5.53 -11.18
C ASP A 70 -1.86 6.42 -10.17
N LEU A 71 -1.15 6.96 -9.17
CA LEU A 71 -1.74 7.87 -8.18
C LEU A 71 -2.07 9.25 -8.77
N ALA A 72 -1.29 9.71 -9.76
CA ALA A 72 -1.55 10.98 -10.46
C ALA A 72 -2.66 10.90 -11.50
N LEU A 73 -3.14 9.69 -11.82
CA LEU A 73 -4.18 9.46 -12.81
C LEU A 73 -5.48 10.22 -12.44
N PRO A 74 -6.09 10.97 -13.38
CA PRO A 74 -7.39 11.59 -13.15
C PRO A 74 -8.49 10.54 -12.97
N ILE A 75 -9.46 10.79 -12.09
CA ILE A 75 -10.62 9.89 -11.91
C ILE A 75 -11.48 9.74 -13.17
N GLU A 76 -11.31 10.62 -14.16
CA GLU A 76 -11.96 10.56 -15.48
C GLU A 76 -11.49 9.34 -16.28
N GLU A 77 -10.23 8.94 -16.10
CA GLU A 77 -9.62 7.82 -16.81
C GLU A 77 -9.99 6.46 -16.20
N LEU A 78 -10.49 6.43 -14.96
CA LEU A 78 -11.01 5.22 -14.31
C LEU A 78 -12.28 4.66 -14.97
N GLN A 79 -12.89 5.39 -15.93
CA GLN A 79 -14.11 5.02 -16.64
C GLN A 79 -15.24 4.59 -15.70
N LEU A 80 -15.42 5.35 -14.61
CA LEU A 80 -16.51 5.15 -13.65
C LEU A 80 -17.85 5.57 -14.27
N THR A 81 -18.94 5.06 -13.71
CA THR A 81 -20.28 5.52 -14.05
C THR A 81 -20.42 7.01 -13.77
N ILE A 82 -21.23 7.68 -14.60
CA ILE A 82 -21.50 9.12 -14.50
C ILE A 82 -21.93 9.52 -13.08
N ARG A 83 -22.62 8.64 -12.35
CA ARG A 83 -23.02 8.87 -10.96
C ARG A 83 -21.82 8.88 -10.03
N SER A 84 -20.99 7.84 -10.04
CA SER A 84 -19.81 7.70 -9.19
C SER A 84 -18.82 8.86 -9.45
N TYR A 85 -18.55 9.16 -10.72
CA TYR A 85 -17.70 10.28 -11.12
C TYR A 85 -18.22 11.64 -10.61
N ASN A 86 -19.50 11.96 -10.81
CA ASN A 86 -20.03 13.25 -10.39
C ASN A 86 -20.09 13.42 -8.87
N CYS A 87 -20.26 12.33 -8.13
CA CYS A 87 -20.21 12.39 -6.67
C CYS A 87 -18.79 12.67 -6.18
N LEU A 88 -17.80 11.92 -6.69
CA LEU A 88 -16.38 12.13 -6.35
C LEU A 88 -15.91 13.55 -6.69
N LYS A 89 -16.27 14.06 -7.88
CA LYS A 89 -15.91 15.41 -8.33
C LYS A 89 -16.49 16.52 -7.43
N ARG A 90 -17.70 16.32 -6.89
CA ARG A 90 -18.35 17.30 -6.00
C ARG A 90 -17.72 17.34 -4.61
N GLU A 91 -17.15 16.23 -4.17
CA GLU A 91 -16.40 16.12 -2.92
C GLU A 91 -14.93 16.55 -3.06
N GLY A 92 -14.55 17.10 -4.23
CA GLY A 92 -13.19 17.58 -4.49
C GLY A 92 -12.16 16.48 -4.73
N ILE A 93 -12.60 15.28 -5.08
CA ILE A 93 -11.72 14.17 -5.46
C ILE A 93 -11.55 14.21 -6.98
N HIS A 94 -10.31 14.43 -7.44
CA HIS A 94 -9.95 14.59 -8.84
C HIS A 94 -8.93 13.56 -9.32
N THR A 95 -8.15 12.98 -8.41
CA THR A 95 -7.11 12.01 -8.74
C THR A 95 -7.32 10.66 -8.04
N VAL A 96 -6.70 9.61 -8.57
CA VAL A 96 -6.68 8.28 -7.93
C VAL A 96 -6.00 8.34 -6.56
N GLY A 97 -4.94 9.13 -6.42
CA GLY A 97 -4.23 9.32 -5.14
C GLY A 97 -5.13 9.86 -4.03
N GLU A 98 -5.98 10.84 -4.34
CA GLU A 98 -6.97 11.37 -3.40
C GLU A 98 -8.05 10.34 -3.07
N LEU A 99 -8.43 9.50 -4.03
CA LEU A 99 -9.43 8.46 -3.86
C LEU A 99 -8.95 7.34 -2.92
N VAL A 100 -7.73 6.82 -3.11
CA VAL A 100 -7.16 5.77 -2.27
C VAL A 100 -6.88 6.24 -0.83
N ALA A 101 -6.72 7.55 -0.63
CA ALA A 101 -6.57 8.15 0.69
C ALA A 101 -7.88 8.16 1.52
N ARG A 102 -9.03 7.92 0.87
CA ARG A 102 -10.35 7.83 1.53
C ARG A 102 -10.65 6.39 1.94
N SER A 103 -11.32 6.25 3.08
CA SER A 103 -11.87 4.97 3.52
C SER A 103 -13.22 4.69 2.85
N GLU A 104 -13.64 3.43 2.88
CA GLU A 104 -14.98 3.06 2.41
C GLU A 104 -16.08 3.77 3.21
N ALA A 105 -15.89 3.97 4.52
CA ALA A 105 -16.80 4.73 5.36
C ALA A 105 -16.91 6.19 4.90
N ASP A 106 -15.78 6.85 4.61
CA ASP A 106 -15.77 8.23 4.09
C ASP A 106 -16.54 8.34 2.76
N LEU A 107 -16.44 7.31 1.91
CA LEU A 107 -17.16 7.28 0.64
C LEU A 107 -18.66 7.04 0.82
N LEU A 108 -19.08 6.26 1.83
CA LEU A 108 -20.51 6.05 2.15
C LEU A 108 -21.20 7.32 2.66
N ASP A 109 -20.45 8.21 3.33
CA ASP A 109 -20.98 9.49 3.81
C ASP A 109 -21.26 10.50 2.69
N ILE A 110 -20.71 10.27 1.49
CA ILE A 110 -20.95 11.13 0.33
C ILE A 110 -22.42 11.02 -0.09
N ARG A 111 -23.07 12.18 -0.22
CA ARG A 111 -24.49 12.25 -0.58
C ARG A 111 -24.76 11.57 -1.93
N ASN A 112 -25.64 10.57 -1.91
CA ASN A 112 -26.02 9.73 -3.07
C ASN A 112 -24.92 8.79 -3.57
N PHE A 113 -23.88 8.53 -2.77
CA PHE A 113 -22.89 7.51 -3.04
C PHE A 113 -23.34 6.18 -2.42
N GLY A 114 -23.71 5.23 -3.28
CA GLY A 114 -24.29 3.96 -2.83
C GLY A 114 -23.29 2.80 -2.88
N ALA A 115 -23.67 1.67 -2.29
CA ALA A 115 -22.89 0.42 -2.30
C ALA A 115 -22.44 -0.01 -3.72
N LYS A 116 -23.25 0.26 -4.76
CA LYS A 116 -22.89 -0.02 -6.16
C LYS A 116 -21.73 0.85 -6.67
N SER A 117 -21.69 2.13 -6.29
CA SER A 117 -20.60 3.05 -6.66
C SER A 117 -19.30 2.69 -5.95
N ILE A 118 -19.39 2.22 -4.71
CA ILE A 118 -18.23 1.73 -3.95
C ILE A 118 -17.68 0.44 -4.55
N ALA A 119 -18.54 -0.52 -4.88
CA ALA A 119 -18.13 -1.76 -5.53
C ALA A 119 -17.40 -1.49 -6.86
N GLU A 120 -17.93 -0.57 -7.67
CA GLU A 120 -17.31 -0.12 -8.90
C GLU A 120 -15.92 0.50 -8.68
N VAL A 121 -15.79 1.41 -7.71
CA VAL A 121 -14.50 2.01 -7.34
C VAL A 121 -13.49 0.95 -6.92
N LYS A 122 -13.90 0.01 -6.05
CA LYS A 122 -13.04 -1.09 -5.58
C LYS A 122 -12.57 -1.99 -6.73
N GLU A 123 -13.46 -2.32 -7.66
CA GLU A 123 -13.11 -3.13 -8.83
C GLU A 123 -12.07 -2.44 -9.71
N LYS A 124 -12.23 -1.13 -9.98
CA LYS A 124 -11.28 -0.35 -10.78
C LYS A 124 -9.91 -0.23 -10.09
N LEU A 125 -9.90 0.06 -8.79
CA LEU A 125 -8.67 0.14 -8.01
C LEU A 125 -7.95 -1.21 -7.94
N ALA A 126 -8.68 -2.32 -7.76
CA ALA A 126 -8.10 -3.66 -7.75
C ALA A 126 -7.44 -4.03 -9.07
N GLY A 127 -7.98 -3.56 -10.21
CA GLY A 127 -7.35 -3.72 -11.53
C GLY A 127 -5.99 -3.03 -11.67
N MET A 128 -5.73 -2.00 -10.86
CA MET A 128 -4.45 -1.28 -10.78
C MET A 128 -3.57 -1.77 -9.62
N GLY A 129 -4.00 -2.81 -8.88
CA GLY A 129 -3.31 -3.27 -7.67
C GLY A 129 -3.40 -2.29 -6.48
N LEU A 130 -4.33 -1.33 -6.53
CA LEU A 130 -4.56 -0.33 -5.49
C LEU A 130 -5.78 -0.73 -4.63
N SER A 131 -5.84 -0.18 -3.42
CA SER A 131 -6.97 -0.38 -2.50
C SER A 131 -7.29 0.91 -1.74
N LEU A 132 -8.53 1.02 -1.27
CA LEU A 132 -8.95 2.12 -0.40
C LEU A 132 -8.28 1.99 0.97
N LYS A 133 -8.20 3.10 1.70
CA LYS A 133 -7.73 3.11 3.07
C LYS A 133 -8.63 2.25 3.96
N ASP A 134 -8.02 1.48 4.87
CA ASP A 134 -8.76 0.76 5.90
C ASP A 134 -9.60 1.75 6.71
N SER A 135 -10.91 1.47 6.84
CA SER A 135 -11.75 2.20 7.78
C SER A 135 -11.22 1.88 9.19
N PRO A 136 -11.11 2.87 10.10
CA PRO A 136 -10.73 2.58 11.47
C PRO A 136 -11.69 1.53 12.02
N LEU A 137 -11.14 0.37 12.36
CA LEU A 137 -11.88 -0.74 12.97
C LEU A 137 -12.64 -0.18 14.17
N GLU A 138 -13.97 -0.14 14.09
CA GLU A 138 -14.80 -0.01 15.28
C GLU A 138 -14.50 -1.24 16.14
N PHE A 139 -13.75 -1.03 17.21
CA PHE A 139 -13.49 -2.03 18.22
C PHE A 139 -14.80 -2.24 18.97
N ASP A 140 -15.66 -3.14 18.49
CA ASP A 140 -16.88 -3.54 19.20
C ASP A 140 -16.48 -4.35 20.45
N ALA A 141 -16.30 -3.63 21.55
CA ALA A 141 -16.06 -4.18 22.87
C ALA A 141 -17.31 -4.83 23.51
N GLY A 142 -18.38 -5.08 22.74
CA GLY A 142 -19.64 -5.64 23.24
C GLY A 142 -19.74 -7.16 23.27
N GLY A 143 -18.84 -7.91 22.62
CA GLY A 143 -19.02 -9.35 22.39
C GLY A 143 -18.31 -10.32 23.34
N TYR A 144 -17.47 -9.84 24.28
CA TYR A 144 -16.54 -10.71 25.04
C TYR A 144 -16.89 -10.95 26.51
N TYR A 145 -18.12 -10.64 26.93
CA TYR A 145 -18.66 -11.02 28.24
C TYR A 145 -19.87 -11.95 28.07
N ASP A 146 -19.63 -13.17 27.62
CA ASP A 146 -20.59 -14.27 27.80
C ASP A 146 -20.00 -15.30 28.78
N GLY A 147 -20.60 -15.37 29.97
CA GLY A 147 -20.67 -16.59 30.80
C GLY A 147 -19.42 -17.09 31.51
N ALA A 148 -18.89 -16.36 32.50
CA ALA A 148 -18.17 -17.01 33.60
C ALA A 148 -19.17 -17.45 34.68
N ASP A 149 -19.75 -18.64 34.50
CA ASP A 149 -20.51 -19.35 35.53
C ASP A 149 -19.52 -19.90 36.56
N TYR A 150 -19.32 -19.16 37.65
CA TYR A 150 -18.69 -19.69 38.86
C TYR A 150 -19.71 -20.55 39.60
N GLY A 151 -19.70 -21.85 39.32
CA GLY A 151 -20.39 -22.85 40.11
C GLY A 151 -19.87 -22.85 41.55
N THR A 152 -20.69 -22.31 42.46
CA THR A 152 -20.55 -22.45 43.91
C THR A 152 -21.17 -23.76 44.40
N ASP A 153 -20.47 -24.43 45.32
CA ASP A 153 -20.88 -25.57 46.16
C ASP A 153 -21.10 -26.93 45.44
N GLU A 154 -20.66 -28.08 45.97
CA GLU A 154 -20.86 -28.54 47.35
C GLU A 154 -19.80 -29.61 47.75
N LEU A 155 -19.23 -29.44 48.95
CA LEU A 155 -18.47 -30.47 49.67
C LEU A 155 -19.44 -31.47 50.30
N ALA A 156 -19.32 -32.76 49.97
CA ALA A 156 -19.72 -33.88 50.81
C ALA A 156 -18.87 -35.11 50.50
#